data_AF-A0A969ADT8-F1
#
_entry.id   AF-A0A969ADT8-F1
#
_cell.length_a   1.000
_cell.length_b   1.000
_cell.length_c   1.000
_cell.angle_alpha   90.00
_cell.angle_beta   90.00
_cell.angle_gamma   90.00
#
_symmetry.space_group_name_H-M   'P 1'
#
loop_
_entity.id
_entity.type
_entity.pdbx_description
1 polymer ?
#
loop_
_entity_poly.entity_id
_entity_poly.type
_entity_poly.pdbx_seq_one_letter_code
_entity_poly.pdbx_strand_id
1 'polypeptide(L)'
;MGSQTPMPLNPPEELRNKTFYEFLNENGLLSLVGMMQYIYSVQGYGVMTNIPAYYGLTWITPIVIQTILLDNFDPEEIPVVTALSKGWGALWDQIVTQGELNITYLAKATSIRRLNS
;
A
#
# COMPACT_ATOMS: atom_id res chain seq x y z
N MET A 1 -10.65 9.21 8.25
CA MET A 1 -9.42 8.40 8.33
C MET A 1 -8.60 8.92 9.52
N GLY A 2 -8.37 8.12 10.56
CA GLY A 2 -7.61 8.59 11.74
C GLY A 2 -7.79 7.77 13.03
N SER A 3 -8.76 6.85 13.07
CA SER A 3 -9.02 5.99 14.24
C SER A 3 -8.53 4.55 14.07
N GLN A 4 -7.69 4.26 13.06
CA GLN A 4 -7.22 2.90 12.84
C GLN A 4 -5.99 2.63 13.70
N THR A 5 -5.99 1.47 14.36
CA THR A 5 -4.84 0.96 15.10
C THR A 5 -3.64 0.88 14.14
N PRO A 6 -2.45 1.32 14.56
CA PRO A 6 -1.24 1.13 13.77
C PRO A 6 -1.08 -0.33 13.36
N MET A 7 -0.55 -0.54 12.16
CA MET A 7 -0.17 -1.89 11.72
C MET A 7 0.76 -2.54 12.76
N PRO A 8 0.60 -3.84 13.03
CA PRO A 8 1.47 -4.54 13.96
C PRO A 8 2.92 -4.47 13.47
N LEU A 9 3.87 -4.32 14.41
CA LEU A 9 5.30 -4.24 14.10
C LEU A 9 5.81 -5.44 13.32
N ASN A 10 5.25 -6.62 13.63
CA ASN A 10 5.52 -7.86 12.92
C ASN A 10 4.25 -8.31 12.19
N PRO A 11 4.37 -8.67 10.90
CA PRO A 11 3.25 -9.26 10.19
C PRO A 11 2.84 -10.60 10.83
N PRO A 12 1.54 -10.94 10.86
CA PRO A 12 1.09 -12.28 11.22
C PRO A 12 1.82 -13.32 10.38
N GLU A 13 2.40 -14.33 11.04
CA GLU A 13 3.21 -15.36 10.38
C GLU A 13 2.44 -16.12 9.30
N GLU A 14 1.20 -16.46 9.59
CA GLU A 14 0.31 -17.15 8.65
C GLU A 14 0.18 -16.41 7.31
N LEU A 15 0.04 -15.07 7.34
CA LEU A 15 -0.15 -14.25 6.14
C LEU A 15 1.17 -13.96 5.40
N ARG A 16 2.32 -14.14 6.05
CA ARG A 16 3.63 -14.03 5.40
C ARG A 16 4.02 -15.29 4.65
N ASN A 17 3.59 -16.45 5.16
CA ASN A 17 4.05 -17.74 4.68
C ASN A 17 3.19 -18.33 3.55
N LYS A 18 2.11 -17.64 3.16
CA LYS A 18 1.29 -18.00 2.00
C LYS A 18 1.16 -16.83 1.03
N THR A 19 1.00 -17.17 -0.23
CA THR A 19 0.74 -16.21 -1.30
C THR A 19 -0.65 -15.61 -1.17
N PHE A 20 -0.86 -14.44 -1.76
CA PHE A 20 -2.18 -13.81 -1.74
C PHE A 20 -3.23 -14.67 -2.45
N TYR A 21 -2.84 -15.39 -3.51
CA TYR A 21 -3.72 -16.36 -4.17
C TYR A 21 -4.13 -17.51 -3.25
N GLU A 22 -3.17 -18.14 -2.55
CA GLU A 22 -3.46 -19.23 -1.61
C GLU A 22 -4.41 -18.78 -0.50
N PHE A 23 -4.22 -17.58 0.03
CA PHE A 23 -5.15 -16.99 1.00
C PHE A 23 -6.58 -16.88 0.45
N LEU A 24 -6.76 -16.37 -0.77
CA LEU A 24 -8.10 -16.29 -1.36
C LEU A 24 -8.70 -17.67 -1.62
N ASN A 25 -7.89 -18.64 -2.07
CA ASN A 25 -8.34 -20.00 -2.31
C ASN A 25 -8.85 -20.67 -1.04
N GLU A 26 -8.06 -20.63 0.03
CA GLU A 26 -8.40 -21.24 1.33
C GLU A 26 -9.67 -20.65 1.95
N ASN A 27 -9.97 -19.38 1.66
CA ASN A 27 -11.14 -18.68 2.16
C ASN A 27 -12.34 -18.70 1.21
N GLY A 28 -12.28 -19.43 0.09
CA GLY A 28 -13.38 -19.51 -0.88
C GLY A 28 -13.63 -18.20 -1.65
N LEU A 29 -12.61 -17.36 -1.79
CA LEU A 29 -12.67 -16.02 -2.40
C LEU A 29 -12.08 -15.96 -3.80
N LEU A 30 -11.97 -17.09 -4.50
CA LEU A 30 -11.38 -17.14 -5.84
C LEU A 30 -12.12 -16.28 -6.88
N SER A 31 -13.41 -15.99 -6.66
CA SER A 31 -14.19 -15.06 -7.49
C SER A 31 -13.57 -13.65 -7.56
N LEU A 32 -12.78 -13.26 -6.54
CA LEU A 32 -12.12 -11.96 -6.48
C LEU A 32 -10.82 -11.91 -7.28
N VAL A 33 -10.27 -13.05 -7.73
CA VAL A 33 -8.92 -13.11 -8.32
C VAL A 33 -8.77 -12.18 -9.52
N GLY A 34 -9.72 -12.16 -10.45
CA GLY A 34 -9.62 -11.29 -11.64
C GLY A 34 -9.49 -9.81 -11.29
N MET A 35 -10.29 -9.37 -10.31
CA MET A 35 -10.28 -8.00 -9.80
C MET A 35 -8.99 -7.69 -9.04
N MET A 36 -8.57 -8.58 -8.13
CA MET A 36 -7.35 -8.42 -7.35
C MET A 36 -6.10 -8.39 -8.24
N GLN A 37 -6.07 -9.24 -9.27
CA GLN A 37 -4.97 -9.30 -10.23
C GLN A 37 -4.83 -7.99 -10.98
N TYR A 38 -5.95 -7.40 -11.41
CA TYR A 38 -5.95 -6.08 -12.05
C TYR A 38 -5.40 -5.00 -11.11
N ILE A 39 -5.97 -4.87 -9.91
CA ILE A 39 -5.59 -3.78 -8.97
C ILE A 39 -4.11 -3.84 -8.61
N TYR A 40 -3.54 -5.03 -8.43
CA TYR A 40 -2.12 -5.21 -8.09
C TYR A 40 -1.18 -5.02 -9.26
N SER A 41 -1.48 -5.65 -10.39
CA SER A 41 -0.53 -5.74 -11.51
C SER A 41 -0.34 -4.39 -12.17
N VAL A 42 -1.40 -3.59 -12.32
CA VAL A 42 -1.32 -2.25 -12.96
C VAL A 42 -0.49 -1.26 -12.16
N GLN A 43 -0.32 -1.51 -10.86
CA GLN A 43 0.47 -0.67 -9.95
C GLN A 43 1.92 -1.14 -9.80
N GLY A 44 2.31 -2.23 -10.48
CA GLY A 44 3.69 -2.75 -10.46
C GLY A 44 4.06 -3.54 -9.20
N TYR A 45 3.09 -3.92 -8.36
CA TYR A 45 3.33 -4.68 -7.13
C TYR A 45 3.63 -6.18 -7.35
N GLY A 46 3.44 -6.68 -8.57
CA GLY A 46 3.68 -8.08 -8.94
C GLY A 46 2.42 -8.93 -9.06
N VAL A 47 2.60 -10.25 -9.19
CA VAL A 47 1.50 -11.22 -9.40
C VAL A 47 1.09 -11.90 -8.09
N MET A 48 -0.20 -12.21 -7.96
CA MET A 48 -0.81 -12.71 -6.72
C MET A 48 -0.27 -14.06 -6.24
N THR A 49 0.30 -14.86 -7.15
CA THR A 49 0.92 -16.15 -6.86
C THR A 49 2.35 -16.04 -6.32
N ASN A 50 2.90 -14.83 -6.23
CA ASN A 50 4.27 -14.60 -5.76
C ASN A 50 4.36 -13.62 -4.59
N ILE A 51 3.36 -12.75 -4.42
CA ILE A 51 3.32 -11.83 -3.28
C ILE A 51 2.73 -12.52 -2.04
N PRO A 52 3.32 -12.33 -0.85
CA PRO A 52 2.69 -12.78 0.39
C PRO A 52 1.31 -12.14 0.61
N ALA A 53 0.37 -12.93 1.16
CA ALA A 53 -1.00 -12.48 1.44
C ALA A 53 -1.03 -11.24 2.33
N TYR A 54 -0.08 -11.11 3.26
CA TYR A 54 0.04 -9.95 4.14
C TYR A 54 0.13 -8.62 3.38
N TYR A 55 1.00 -8.53 2.36
CA TYR A 55 1.11 -7.32 1.56
C TYR A 55 -0.15 -7.11 0.72
N GLY A 56 -0.70 -8.21 0.18
CA GLY A 56 -2.02 -8.31 -0.46
C GLY A 56 -3.13 -7.56 0.28
N LEU A 57 -3.30 -7.92 1.54
CA LEU A 57 -4.40 -7.46 2.40
C LEU A 57 -4.12 -6.10 3.07
N THR A 58 -2.85 -5.75 3.25
CA THR A 58 -2.47 -4.44 3.79
C THR A 58 -2.85 -3.33 2.83
N TRP A 59 -2.59 -3.52 1.54
CA TRP A 59 -2.91 -2.52 0.52
C TRP A 59 -4.38 -2.60 0.09
N ILE A 60 -4.93 -3.80 -0.10
CA ILE A 60 -6.33 -3.97 -0.51
C ILE A 60 -7.21 -4.33 0.68
N THR A 61 -7.65 -3.29 1.36
CA THR A 61 -8.63 -3.39 2.44
C THR A 61 -10.07 -3.33 1.90
N PRO A 62 -11.08 -3.78 2.66
CA PRO A 62 -12.49 -3.66 2.24
C PRO A 62 -12.90 -2.23 1.87
N ILE A 63 -12.36 -1.22 2.58
CA ILE A 63 -12.61 0.19 2.26
C ILE A 63 -12.02 0.56 0.90
N VAL A 64 -10.81 0.11 0.58
CA VAL A 64 -10.19 0.39 -0.73
C VAL A 64 -11.00 -0.25 -1.86
N ILE A 65 -11.49 -1.48 -1.67
CA ILE A 65 -12.37 -2.14 -2.64
C ILE A 65 -13.67 -1.34 -2.80
N GLN A 66 -14.33 -0.98 -1.70
CA GLN A 66 -15.56 -0.20 -1.74
C GLN A 66 -15.37 1.12 -2.48
N THR A 67 -14.36 1.92 -2.09
CA THR A 67 -14.13 3.25 -2.66
C THR A 67 -13.66 3.20 -4.10
N ILE A 68 -12.72 2.32 -4.46
CA ILE A 68 -12.17 2.32 -5.84
C ILE A 68 -13.13 1.66 -6.82
N LEU A 69 -13.97 0.72 -6.40
CA LEU A 69 -14.74 -0.08 -7.33
C LEU A 69 -16.23 0.19 -7.23
N LEU A 70 -16.79 0.16 -6.02
CA LEU A 70 -18.24 0.21 -5.84
C LEU A 70 -18.76 1.65 -5.89
N ASP A 71 -18.04 2.58 -5.27
CA ASP A 71 -18.43 4.00 -5.27
C ASP A 71 -18.24 4.64 -6.66
N ASN A 72 -17.40 4.05 -7.53
CA ASN A 72 -17.28 4.44 -8.94
C ASN A 72 -18.50 4.06 -9.80
N PHE A 73 -19.41 3.21 -9.29
CA PHE A 73 -20.68 2.90 -9.95
C PHE A 73 -21.86 3.74 -9.42
N ASP A 74 -21.63 4.56 -8.40
CA ASP A 74 -22.63 5.50 -7.90
C ASP A 74 -22.75 6.69 -8.88
N PRO A 75 -23.96 7.10 -9.29
CA PRO A 75 -24.17 8.29 -10.11
C PRO A 75 -23.79 9.61 -9.41
N GLU A 76 -23.63 9.63 -8.08
CA GLU A 76 -23.01 10.76 -7.39
C GLU A 76 -21.49 10.72 -7.59
N GLU A 77 -20.92 11.75 -8.22
CA GLU A 77 -19.47 11.88 -8.44
C GLU A 77 -18.72 12.05 -7.11
N ILE A 78 -18.45 10.94 -6.42
CA ILE A 78 -17.62 10.92 -5.23
C ILE A 78 -16.15 10.87 -5.68
N PRO A 79 -15.28 11.81 -5.24
CA PRO A 79 -13.86 11.76 -5.59
C PRO A 79 -13.17 10.57 -4.93
N VAL A 80 -12.93 9.49 -5.69
CA VAL A 80 -12.33 8.24 -5.19
C VAL A 80 -10.79 8.21 -5.26
N VAL A 81 -10.19 9.07 -6.08
CA VAL A 81 -8.73 9.21 -6.22
C VAL A 81 -8.34 10.67 -6.09
N THR A 82 -7.34 10.94 -5.25
CA THR A 82 -6.74 12.27 -5.12
C THR A 82 -5.41 12.31 -5.86
N ALA A 83 -5.25 13.31 -6.72
CA ALA A 83 -3.98 13.66 -7.33
C ALA A 83 -3.60 15.10 -6.95
N LEU A 84 -2.31 15.36 -6.80
CA LEU A 84 -1.79 16.70 -6.55
C LEU A 84 -1.48 17.38 -7.88
N SER A 85 -1.98 18.61 -8.07
CA SER A 85 -1.79 19.37 -9.31
C SER A 85 -0.33 19.67 -9.65
N LYS A 86 0.56 19.64 -8.64
CA LYS A 86 2.02 19.80 -8.80
C LYS A 86 2.79 18.47 -8.66
N GLY A 87 2.07 17.36 -8.54
CA GLY A 87 2.63 16.03 -8.28
C GLY A 87 3.10 15.83 -6.83
N TRP A 88 3.41 14.58 -6.51
CA TRP A 88 3.90 14.18 -5.19
C TRP A 88 5.30 14.74 -4.88
N GLY A 89 6.16 14.93 -5.89
CA GLY A 89 7.49 15.54 -5.73
C GLY A 89 7.43 16.91 -5.06
N ALA A 90 6.52 17.78 -5.53
CA ALA A 90 6.32 19.10 -4.96
C ALA A 90 5.86 19.06 -3.48
N LEU A 91 5.09 18.05 -3.09
CA LEU A 91 4.73 17.85 -1.68
C LEU A 91 5.96 17.51 -0.84
N TRP A 92 6.81 16.59 -1.32
CA TRP A 92 8.04 16.22 -0.64
C TRP A 92 9.00 17.41 -0.50
N ASP A 93 9.12 18.25 -1.53
CA ASP A 93 9.92 19.48 -1.47
C ASP A 93 9.40 20.46 -0.40
N GLN A 94 8.07 20.57 -0.26
CA GLN A 94 7.46 21.39 0.78
C GLN A 94 7.71 20.83 2.18
N ILE A 95 7.67 19.50 2.37
CA ILE A 95 8.00 18.86 3.64
C ILE A 95 9.45 19.15 4.04
N VAL A 96 10.38 19.05 3.10
CA VAL A 96 11.79 19.38 3.32
C VAL A 96 11.96 20.85 3.74
N THR A 97 11.28 21.75 3.03
CA THR A 97 11.35 23.20 3.29
C THR A 97 10.75 23.58 4.65
N GLN A 98 9.54 23.09 4.95
CA GLN A 98 8.82 23.45 6.18
C GLN A 98 9.39 22.76 7.42
N GLY A 99 9.89 21.54 7.27
CA GLY A 99 10.53 20.79 8.36
C GLY A 99 12.00 21.17 8.57
N GLU A 100 12.54 22.12 7.79
CA GLU A 100 13.95 22.50 7.78
C GLU A 100 14.89 21.27 7.70
N LEU A 101 14.50 20.26 6.92
CA LEU A 101 15.18 18.97 6.86
C LEU A 101 16.50 19.10 6.09
N ASN A 102 17.60 18.66 6.71
CA ASN A 102 18.90 18.63 6.05
C ASN A 102 19.04 17.37 5.17
N ILE A 103 18.73 17.52 3.87
CA ILE A 103 18.82 16.43 2.89
C ILE A 103 20.17 16.47 2.18
N THR A 104 20.93 15.37 2.27
CA THR A 104 22.17 15.18 1.50
C THR A 104 21.91 14.26 0.31
N TYR A 105 21.94 14.83 -0.90
CA TYR A 105 21.84 14.06 -2.13
C TYR A 105 23.16 13.36 -2.47
N LEU A 106 23.08 12.28 -3.25
CA LEU A 106 24.25 11.50 -3.71
C LEU A 106 25.11 10.92 -2.57
N ALA A 107 24.59 10.89 -1.34
CA ALA A 107 25.23 10.25 -0.22
C ALA A 107 25.30 8.74 -0.45
N LYS A 108 26.50 8.16 -0.31
CA LYS A 108 26.69 6.71 -0.31
C LYS A 108 26.84 6.22 1.13
N ALA A 109 25.81 5.62 1.69
CA ALA A 109 25.89 4.98 3.00
C ALA A 109 26.80 3.74 2.91
N THR A 110 27.93 3.75 3.62
CA THR A 110 28.89 2.63 3.64
C THR A 110 28.82 1.81 4.92
N SER A 111 28.43 2.43 6.03
CA SER A 111 28.15 1.73 7.29
C SER A 111 27.18 2.55 8.14
N ILE A 112 26.39 1.86 8.96
CA ILE A 112 25.51 2.45 9.96
C ILE A 112 25.88 1.82 11.30
N ARG A 113 26.12 2.65 12.31
CA ARG A 113 26.39 2.19 13.68
C ARG A 113 25.36 2.83 14.60
N ARG A 114 24.67 2.01 15.37
CA ARG A 114 23.84 2.47 16.48
C ARG A 114 24.69 2.42 17.73
N LEU A 115 24.87 3.56 18.39
CA LEU A 115 25.46 3.58 19.72
C LEU A 115 24.35 3.16 20.68
N ASN A 116 24.59 2.13 21.50
CA ASN A 116 23.63 1.68 22.49
C ASN A 116 23.31 2.86 23.44
N SER A 117 22.02 3.24 23.51
CA SER A 117 21.45 4.18 24.48
C SER A 117 20.94 3.45 25.71
#